data_AF-A0A6P6B210-F1
#
_entry.id   AF-A0A6P6B210-F1
#
_cell.length_a   1.000
_cell.length_b   1.000
_cell.length_c   1.000
_cell.angle_alpha   90.00
_cell.angle_beta   90.00
_cell.angle_gamma   90.00
#
_symmetry.space_group_name_H-M   'P 1'
#
loop_
_entity.id
_entity.type
_entity.pdbx_description
1 polymer ?
#
loop_
_entity_poly.entity_id
_entity_poly.type
_entity_poly.pdbx_seq_one_letter_code
_entity_poly.pdbx_strand_id
1 'polypeptide(L)'
;MVKPCPKDLKCDVEVSSYAIRDVEEYKNLCDRPRDQCPLPEEVIGDIAEHLTTIYLKPCGRGKHCLYEGSTPPGGFPNSWNGATYCTSELSILKNNEIHTWDRGYDDDGNQVWGVKEGPYEFKSAPASCFNGMFSPLNFPPSQPMEKRIEGSFVLQE
;
A
#
# COMPACT_ATOMS: atom_id res chain seq x y z
N MET A 1 -12.92 -1.60 0.85
CA MET A 1 -14.18 -2.14 0.29
C MET A 1 -14.40 -1.56 -1.10
N VAL A 2 -14.82 -2.39 -2.07
CA VAL A 2 -15.09 -1.98 -3.45
C VAL A 2 -16.55 -2.31 -3.76
N LYS A 3 -17.29 -1.35 -4.29
CA LYS A 3 -18.71 -1.54 -4.65
C LYS A 3 -19.09 -0.70 -5.88
N PRO A 4 -20.20 -0.99 -6.56
CA PRO A 4 -20.72 -0.12 -7.63
C PRO A 4 -20.98 1.29 -7.10
N CYS A 5 -20.66 2.30 -7.91
CA CYS A 5 -20.94 3.68 -7.58
C CYS A 5 -22.46 3.94 -7.48
N PRO A 6 -22.93 4.76 -6.51
CA PRO A 6 -24.32 5.19 -6.41
C PRO A 6 -24.82 5.84 -7.70
N LYS A 7 -26.08 5.58 -8.09
CA LYS A 7 -26.66 6.01 -9.38
C LYS A 7 -26.78 7.53 -9.53
N ASP A 8 -26.81 8.25 -8.42
CA ASP A 8 -26.88 9.71 -8.33
C ASP A 8 -25.51 10.38 -8.59
N LEU A 9 -24.42 9.61 -8.52
CA LEU A 9 -23.08 10.08 -8.79
C LEU A 9 -22.63 9.68 -10.19
N LYS A 10 -21.84 10.54 -10.84
CA LYS A 10 -21.27 10.29 -12.17
C LYS A 10 -19.97 9.47 -12.07
N CYS A 11 -20.07 8.25 -11.54
CA CYS A 11 -18.97 7.28 -11.46
C CYS A 11 -19.44 5.84 -11.73
N ASP A 12 -18.47 4.94 -11.90
CA ASP A 12 -18.73 3.51 -12.13
C ASP A 12 -18.46 2.69 -10.86
N VAL A 13 -17.36 2.99 -10.16
CA VAL A 13 -16.90 2.21 -9.01
C VAL A 13 -16.61 3.14 -7.83
N GLU A 14 -17.01 2.72 -6.63
CA GLU A 14 -16.63 3.33 -5.36
C GLU A 14 -15.61 2.43 -4.66
N VAL A 15 -14.47 3.01 -4.28
CA VAL A 15 -13.41 2.35 -3.52
C VAL A 15 -13.24 3.07 -2.20
N SER A 16 -13.55 2.39 -1.09
CA SER A 16 -13.40 2.93 0.25
C SER A 16 -12.28 2.23 1.01
N SER A 17 -11.45 2.99 1.71
CA SER A 17 -10.39 2.49 2.58
C SER A 17 -10.80 2.61 4.04
N TYR A 18 -10.32 1.67 4.86
CA TYR A 18 -10.64 1.60 6.29
C TYR A 18 -9.38 1.18 7.05
N ALA A 19 -9.28 1.63 8.30
CA ALA A 19 -8.31 1.10 9.24
C ALA A 19 -8.73 -0.31 9.70
N ILE A 20 -7.75 -1.07 10.19
CA ILE A 20 -7.94 -2.40 10.80
C ILE A 20 -7.71 -2.24 12.30
N ARG A 21 -8.55 -2.86 13.14
CA ARG A 21 -8.45 -2.75 14.61
C ARG A 21 -7.18 -3.37 15.18
N ASP A 22 -6.88 -4.61 14.78
CA ASP A 22 -5.69 -5.34 15.19
C ASP A 22 -4.79 -5.57 13.97
N VAL A 23 -3.76 -4.73 13.80
CA VAL A 23 -2.84 -4.85 12.67
C VAL A 23 -1.95 -6.09 12.75
N GLU A 24 -1.67 -6.60 13.95
CA GLU A 24 -0.78 -7.76 14.11
C GLU A 24 -1.48 -9.05 13.67
N GLU A 25 -2.78 -9.17 13.92
CA GLU A 25 -3.59 -10.28 13.41
C GLU A 25 -3.55 -10.37 11.87
N TYR A 26 -3.52 -9.23 11.17
CA TYR A 26 -3.59 -9.15 9.71
C TYR A 26 -2.21 -9.06 9.02
N LYS A 27 -1.13 -9.12 9.79
CA LYS A 27 0.24 -9.04 9.26
C LYS A 27 0.57 -10.19 8.33
N ASN A 28 1.07 -9.88 7.13
CA ASN A 28 1.39 -10.88 6.09
C ASN A 28 0.20 -11.79 5.72
N LEU A 29 -1.05 -11.31 5.86
CA LEU A 29 -2.25 -12.11 5.61
C LEU A 29 -2.25 -12.77 4.22
N CYS A 30 -1.77 -12.09 3.18
CA CYS A 30 -1.74 -12.60 1.81
C CYS A 30 -0.76 -13.76 1.59
N ASP A 31 0.20 -13.97 2.50
CA ASP A 31 1.17 -15.06 2.44
C ASP A 31 0.69 -16.31 3.19
N ARG A 32 -0.38 -16.17 3.99
CA ARG A 32 -0.91 -17.25 4.82
C ARG A 32 -1.76 -18.22 3.99
N PRO A 33 -1.76 -19.52 4.35
CA PRO A 33 -2.75 -20.47 3.87
C PRO A 33 -4.18 -20.02 4.20
N ARG A 34 -5.16 -20.33 3.34
CA ARG A 34 -6.54 -19.84 3.48
C ARG A 34 -7.22 -20.30 4.78
N ASP A 35 -6.85 -21.45 5.30
CA ASP A 35 -7.33 -22.03 6.56
C ASP A 35 -6.78 -21.34 7.80
N GLN A 36 -5.78 -20.47 7.64
CA GLN A 36 -5.16 -19.67 8.71
C GLN A 36 -5.51 -18.18 8.59
N CYS A 37 -6.38 -17.81 7.65
CA CYS A 37 -6.90 -16.46 7.51
C CYS A 37 -8.18 -16.30 8.34
N PRO A 38 -8.43 -15.11 8.92
CA PRO A 38 -9.69 -14.81 9.58
C PRO A 38 -10.88 -15.07 8.63
N LEU A 39 -12.00 -15.50 9.21
CA LEU A 39 -13.22 -15.73 8.46
C LEU A 39 -13.75 -14.40 7.89
N PRO A 40 -14.46 -14.39 6.74
CA PRO A 40 -14.98 -13.14 6.17
C PRO A 40 -15.83 -12.31 7.12
N GLU A 41 -16.57 -12.96 8.03
CA GLU A 41 -17.38 -12.28 9.06
C GLU A 41 -16.51 -11.58 10.11
N GLU A 42 -15.40 -12.20 10.51
CA GLU A 42 -14.41 -11.62 11.42
C GLU A 42 -13.74 -10.40 10.76
N VAL A 43 -13.33 -10.53 9.48
CA VAL A 43 -12.76 -9.42 8.71
C VAL A 43 -13.69 -8.21 8.65
N ILE A 44 -15.00 -8.42 8.51
CA ILE A 44 -15.99 -7.34 8.51
C ILE A 44 -16.14 -6.74 9.92
N GLY A 45 -16.11 -7.57 10.96
CA GLY A 45 -16.15 -7.12 12.36
C GLY A 45 -14.93 -6.27 12.77
N ASP A 46 -13.77 -6.56 12.17
CA ASP A 46 -12.50 -5.89 12.47
C ASP A 46 -12.26 -4.60 11.68
N ILE A 47 -13.20 -4.23 10.81
CA ILE A 47 -13.18 -2.92 10.16
C ILE A 47 -13.28 -1.83 11.26
N ALA A 48 -12.28 -0.94 11.27
CA ALA A 48 -12.20 0.20 12.17
C ALA A 48 -12.73 1.46 11.47
N GLU A 49 -12.03 2.59 11.62
CA GLU A 49 -12.47 3.85 11.05
C GLU A 49 -12.47 3.82 9.52
N HIS A 50 -13.45 4.49 8.93
CA HIS A 50 -13.42 4.85 7.52
C HIS A 50 -12.36 5.93 7.30
N LEU A 51 -11.51 5.74 6.29
CA LEU A 51 -10.41 6.66 5.99
C LEU A 51 -10.74 7.52 4.77
N THR A 52 -10.97 6.90 3.61
CA THR A 52 -11.27 7.63 2.37
C THR A 52 -12.29 6.89 1.52
N THR A 53 -12.98 7.63 0.66
CA THR A 53 -13.75 7.07 -0.45
C THR A 53 -13.35 7.76 -1.75
N ILE A 54 -12.97 6.95 -2.74
CA ILE A 54 -12.60 7.35 -4.09
C ILE A 54 -13.69 6.91 -5.06
N TYR A 55 -14.05 7.82 -5.97
CA TYR A 55 -15.05 7.59 -6.99
C TYR A 55 -14.37 7.44 -8.35
N LEU A 56 -14.23 6.20 -8.82
CA LEU A 56 -13.57 5.88 -10.07
C LEU A 56 -14.54 5.97 -11.24
N LYS A 57 -14.05 6.57 -12.33
CA LYS A 57 -14.71 6.61 -13.64
C LYS A 57 -13.77 6.05 -14.71
N PRO A 58 -14.31 5.53 -15.81
CA PRO A 58 -13.49 5.07 -16.92
C PRO A 58 -12.71 6.25 -17.50
N CYS A 59 -11.45 6.01 -17.81
CA CYS A 59 -10.63 7.04 -18.41
C CYS A 59 -11.14 7.40 -19.82
N GLY A 60 -11.01 8.69 -20.17
CA GLY A 60 -11.35 9.17 -21.50
C GLY A 60 -10.55 8.45 -22.60
N ARG A 61 -11.11 8.37 -23.81
CA ARG A 61 -10.43 7.76 -24.98
C ARG A 61 -9.06 8.41 -25.20
N GLY A 62 -8.04 7.59 -25.39
CA GLY A 62 -6.66 8.04 -25.63
C GLY A 62 -5.80 8.20 -24.36
N LYS A 63 -6.39 8.11 -23.15
CA LYS A 63 -5.62 8.02 -21.90
C LYS A 63 -5.00 6.62 -21.73
N HIS A 64 -3.89 6.57 -21.00
CA HIS A 64 -3.15 5.34 -20.70
C HIS A 64 -3.77 4.51 -19.55
N CYS A 65 -4.70 5.09 -18.78
CA CYS A 65 -5.43 4.42 -17.71
C CYS A 65 -6.73 3.77 -18.19
N LEU A 66 -7.24 2.81 -17.42
CA LEU A 66 -8.56 2.20 -17.56
C LEU A 66 -9.58 2.92 -16.70
N TYR A 67 -9.24 3.18 -15.43
CA TYR A 67 -10.04 3.96 -14.49
C TYR A 67 -9.17 5.00 -13.79
N GLU A 68 -9.77 6.13 -13.45
CA GLU A 68 -9.16 7.19 -12.66
C GLU A 68 -10.20 7.77 -11.70
N GLY A 69 -9.77 8.22 -10.53
CA GLY A 69 -10.63 8.91 -9.59
C GLY A 69 -9.86 9.44 -8.39
N SER A 70 -10.55 10.26 -7.60
CA SER A 70 -10.01 10.85 -6.39
C SER A 70 -11.05 10.88 -5.29
N THR A 71 -10.61 11.20 -4.08
CA THR A 71 -11.48 11.72 -3.03
C THR A 71 -12.17 13.02 -3.52
N PRO A 72 -13.37 13.35 -3.01
CA PRO A 72 -14.03 14.61 -3.32
C PRO A 72 -13.21 15.82 -2.83
N PRO A 73 -13.53 17.03 -3.31
CA PRO A 73 -12.92 18.26 -2.81
C PRO A 73 -13.05 18.37 -1.28
N GLY A 74 -11.98 18.77 -0.60
CA GLY A 74 -11.90 18.80 0.86
C GLY A 74 -11.44 17.49 1.51
N GLY A 75 -11.41 16.38 0.76
CA GLY A 75 -10.86 15.12 1.24
C GLY A 75 -11.67 14.51 2.39
N PHE A 76 -10.98 13.82 3.29
CA PHE A 76 -11.54 13.23 4.51
C PHE A 76 -10.72 13.64 5.74
N PRO A 77 -11.30 13.71 6.94
CA PRO A 77 -10.56 14.06 8.15
C PRO A 77 -9.36 13.14 8.40
N ASN A 78 -8.23 13.70 8.79
CA ASN A 78 -7.04 12.95 9.17
C ASN A 78 -6.24 13.76 10.18
N SER A 79 -5.71 13.12 11.23
CA SER A 79 -4.97 13.79 12.31
C SER A 79 -3.50 13.37 12.42
N TRP A 80 -2.96 12.71 11.38
CA TRP A 80 -1.60 12.18 11.43
C TRP A 80 -0.57 13.27 11.14
N ASN A 81 0.49 13.34 11.96
CA ASN A 81 1.61 14.26 11.76
C ASN A 81 1.21 15.74 11.56
N GLY A 82 0.15 16.19 12.24
CA GLY A 82 -0.35 17.57 12.12
C GLY A 82 -1.31 17.82 10.96
N ALA A 83 -1.74 16.78 10.24
CA ALA A 83 -2.80 16.92 9.25
C ALA A 83 -4.14 17.25 9.92
N THR A 84 -5.04 17.84 9.15
CA THR A 84 -6.47 18.00 9.45
C THR A 84 -7.33 17.26 8.43
N TYR A 85 -6.85 17.07 7.21
CA TYR A 85 -7.50 16.25 6.19
C TYR A 85 -6.50 15.49 5.32
N CYS A 86 -6.99 14.46 4.62
CA CYS A 86 -6.24 13.70 3.64
C CYS A 86 -6.99 13.59 2.31
N THR A 87 -6.23 13.43 1.24
CA THR A 87 -6.74 13.16 -0.10
C THR A 87 -6.12 11.89 -0.63
N SER A 88 -6.86 11.17 -1.46
CA SER A 88 -6.36 10.01 -2.18
C SER A 88 -6.75 10.09 -3.65
N GLU A 89 -5.81 9.73 -4.52
CA GLU A 89 -6.03 9.55 -5.96
C GLU A 89 -5.66 8.13 -6.36
N LEU A 90 -6.46 7.53 -7.24
CA LEU A 90 -6.25 6.16 -7.70
C LEU A 90 -6.43 6.10 -9.21
N SER A 91 -5.44 5.55 -9.90
CA SER A 91 -5.55 5.19 -11.30
C SER A 91 -5.25 3.70 -11.50
N ILE A 92 -6.14 3.04 -12.23
CA ILE A 92 -5.97 1.64 -12.63
C ILE A 92 -5.57 1.64 -14.09
N LEU A 93 -4.42 1.08 -14.40
CA LEU A 93 -3.86 1.02 -15.74
C LEU A 93 -3.96 -0.41 -16.30
N LYS A 94 -3.56 -0.57 -17.56
CA LYS A 94 -3.43 -1.90 -18.17
C LYS A 94 -2.30 -2.68 -17.49
N ASN A 95 -2.24 -4.00 -17.73
CA ASN A 95 -1.17 -4.88 -17.27
C ASN A 95 -0.99 -4.92 -15.74
N ASN A 96 -2.08 -4.77 -14.98
CA ASN A 96 -2.09 -4.76 -13.52
C ASN A 96 -1.18 -3.67 -12.91
N GLU A 97 -1.07 -2.53 -13.58
CA GLU A 97 -0.39 -1.36 -13.05
C GLU A 97 -1.39 -0.48 -12.29
N ILE A 98 -1.00 -0.04 -11.11
CA ILE A 98 -1.83 0.77 -10.20
C ILE A 98 -1.02 1.96 -9.76
N HIS A 99 -1.59 3.16 -9.90
CA HIS A 99 -1.02 4.38 -9.35
C HIS A 99 -1.88 4.84 -8.17
N THR A 100 -1.27 5.05 -7.01
CA THR A 100 -1.97 5.56 -5.82
C THR A 100 -1.24 6.75 -5.24
N TRP A 101 -1.99 7.75 -4.79
CA TRP A 101 -1.44 8.98 -4.25
C TRP A 101 -2.19 9.44 -3.01
N ASP A 102 -1.70 9.00 -1.85
CA ASP A 102 -2.24 9.38 -0.55
C ASP A 102 -1.42 10.52 0.05
N ARG A 103 -2.09 11.58 0.47
CA ARG A 103 -1.47 12.80 1.01
C ARG A 103 -2.30 13.36 2.16
N GLY A 104 -1.64 13.95 3.14
CA GLY A 104 -2.29 14.69 4.22
C GLY A 104 -1.86 16.13 4.27
N TYR A 105 -2.77 16.98 4.71
CA TYR A 105 -2.65 18.42 4.72
C TYR A 105 -3.09 18.99 6.07
N ASP A 106 -2.45 20.06 6.52
CA ASP A 106 -2.91 20.85 7.67
C ASP A 106 -4.10 21.77 7.30
N ASP A 107 -4.60 22.54 8.27
CA ASP A 107 -5.70 23.50 8.11
C ASP A 107 -5.38 24.68 7.18
N ASP A 108 -4.11 25.04 7.05
CA ASP A 108 -3.63 26.05 6.10
C ASP A 108 -3.48 25.50 4.67
N GLY A 109 -3.68 24.18 4.48
CA GLY A 109 -3.58 23.51 3.18
C GLY A 109 -2.15 23.13 2.79
N ASN A 110 -1.20 23.16 3.72
CA ASN A 110 0.16 22.68 3.47
C ASN A 110 0.21 21.15 3.56
N GLN A 111 0.89 20.50 2.62
CA GLN A 111 1.09 19.06 2.66
C GLN A 111 2.09 18.68 3.76
N VAL A 112 1.64 17.88 4.74
CA VAL A 112 2.42 17.46 5.91
C VAL A 112 2.91 16.00 5.82
N TRP A 113 2.24 15.15 5.03
CA TRP A 113 2.71 13.79 4.76
C TRP A 113 2.32 13.30 3.35
N GLY A 114 2.93 12.18 2.95
CA GLY A 114 2.80 11.64 1.60
C GLY A 114 3.81 12.23 0.63
N VAL A 115 3.94 11.62 -0.54
CA VAL A 115 4.88 12.05 -1.58
C VAL A 115 4.38 13.32 -2.28
N LYS A 116 5.28 14.27 -2.60
CA LYS A 116 4.95 15.56 -3.23
C LYS A 116 4.98 15.51 -4.76
N GLU A 117 5.86 14.70 -5.33
CA GLU A 117 6.20 14.74 -6.76
C GLU A 117 5.25 13.96 -7.67
N GLY A 118 4.44 13.06 -7.12
CA GLY A 118 3.51 12.24 -7.90
C GLY A 118 3.09 10.96 -7.20
N PRO A 119 2.21 10.15 -7.82
CA PRO A 119 1.74 8.89 -7.27
C PRO A 119 2.86 7.86 -7.15
N TYR A 120 2.70 6.92 -6.22
CA TYR A 120 3.45 5.67 -6.27
C TYR A 120 2.93 4.80 -7.41
N GLU A 121 3.85 4.29 -8.24
CA GLU A 121 3.53 3.40 -9.37
C GLU A 121 3.82 1.95 -9.03
N PHE A 122 2.77 1.16 -8.82
CA PHE A 122 2.86 -0.28 -8.57
C PHE A 122 2.74 -1.04 -9.88
N LYS A 123 3.77 -1.84 -10.19
CA LYS A 123 3.82 -2.76 -11.33
C LYS A 123 3.99 -4.17 -10.79
N SER A 124 3.38 -5.15 -11.47
CA SER A 124 3.54 -6.55 -11.10
C SER A 124 5.02 -6.96 -11.14
N ALA A 125 5.50 -7.63 -10.09
CA ALA A 125 6.83 -8.21 -10.10
C ALA A 125 6.93 -9.26 -11.23
N PRO A 126 8.10 -9.37 -11.90
CA PRO A 126 8.28 -10.41 -12.92
C PRO A 126 8.15 -11.79 -12.27
N ALA A 127 7.59 -12.75 -13.03
CA ALA A 127 7.30 -14.11 -12.53
C ALA A 127 8.54 -14.83 -11.97
N SER A 128 9.75 -14.45 -12.40
CA SER A 128 11.02 -14.98 -11.90
C SER A 128 11.33 -14.62 -10.44
N CYS A 129 10.74 -13.56 -9.89
CA CYS A 129 10.94 -13.16 -8.49
C CYS A 129 10.26 -14.11 -7.49
N PHE A 130 9.23 -14.86 -7.90
CA PHE A 130 8.51 -15.79 -7.03
C PHE A 130 9.27 -17.11 -6.80
N ASN A 131 10.16 -17.52 -7.71
CA ASN A 131 10.96 -18.74 -7.55
C ASN A 131 12.16 -18.58 -6.59
N GLY A 132 12.57 -17.35 -6.27
CA GLY A 132 13.76 -17.09 -5.45
C GLY A 132 13.52 -17.11 -3.94
N MET A 133 12.27 -16.96 -3.48
CA MET A 133 11.96 -16.78 -2.05
C MET A 133 11.61 -18.09 -1.32
N PHE A 134 11.33 -19.18 -2.05
CA PHE A 134 10.94 -20.49 -1.49
C PHE A 134 12.00 -21.58 -1.70
N SER A 135 13.28 -21.21 -1.85
CA SER A 135 14.35 -22.20 -1.69
C SER A 135 14.67 -22.31 -0.19
N PRO A 136 14.32 -23.41 0.52
CA PRO A 136 14.88 -23.66 1.84
C PRO A 136 16.39 -23.71 1.65
N LEU A 137 17.09 -22.83 2.37
CA LEU A 137 18.51 -22.65 2.30
C LEU A 137 19.23 -24.00 2.53
N ASN A 138 19.67 -24.63 1.45
CA ASN A 138 20.76 -25.60 1.51
C ASN A 138 22.04 -24.80 1.76
N PHE A 139 22.29 -24.43 3.02
CA PHE A 139 23.62 -24.01 3.42
C PHE A 139 24.52 -25.24 3.44
N PRO A 140 25.60 -25.30 2.64
CA PRO A 140 26.64 -26.28 2.89
C PRO A 140 27.30 -25.95 4.25
N PRO A 141 27.69 -26.96 5.05
CA PRO A 141 28.33 -26.71 6.33
C PRO A 141 29.60 -25.87 6.11
N SER A 142 29.68 -24.74 6.81
CA SER A 142 30.84 -23.86 6.81
C SER A 142 32.08 -24.65 7.22
N GLN A 143 33.05 -24.76 6.32
CA GLN A 143 34.39 -25.22 6.69
C GLN A 143 34.98 -24.26 7.74
N PRO A 144 35.67 -24.77 8.78
CA PRO A 144 36.33 -23.91 9.75
C PRO A 144 37.53 -23.25 9.05
N MET A 145 37.44 -21.94 8.79
CA MET A 145 38.61 -21.16 8.41
C MET A 145 39.44 -20.87 9.65
N GLU A 146 40.39 -21.77 9.95
CA GLU A 146 41.61 -21.40 10.64
C GLU A 146 42.44 -20.52 9.70
N LYS A 147 42.38 -19.19 9.84
CA LYS A 147 43.56 -18.30 9.66
C LYS A 147 43.43 -17.08 10.57
N ARG A 148 44.18 -17.17 11.66
CA ARG A 148 44.55 -16.10 12.60
C ARG A 148 45.09 -14.89 11.83
N ILE A 149 44.41 -13.76 11.90
CA ILE A 149 44.96 -12.47 11.48
C ILE A 149 45.64 -11.87 12.71
N GLU A 150 46.97 -11.89 12.70
CA GLU A 150 47.83 -11.21 13.66
C GLU A 150 48.16 -9.84 13.06
N GLY A 151 47.75 -8.76 13.74
CA GLY A 151 47.91 -7.41 13.23
C GLY A 151 47.22 -6.38 14.10
N SER A 152 47.79 -6.11 15.27
CA SER A 152 47.46 -4.99 16.14
C SER A 152 47.78 -3.67 15.44
N PHE A 153 46.78 -2.79 15.27
CA PHE A 153 47.02 -1.36 15.11
C PHE A 153 46.29 -0.62 16.22
N VAL A 154 47.11 -0.04 17.10
CA VAL A 154 46.73 0.83 18.21
C VAL A 154 46.34 2.20 17.65
N LEU A 155 45.22 2.73 18.11
CA LEU A 155 44.84 4.15 17.95
C LEU A 155 45.56 4.97 19.03
N GLN A 156 46.33 5.98 18.63
CA GLN A 156 46.41 7.24 19.40
C GLN A 156 47.07 8.36 18.59
N GLU A 157 46.32 9.47 18.51
CA GLU A 157 46.62 10.89 18.21
C GLU A 157 47.63 11.26 17.11
#